data_AF-A0A973E1L1-F1
#
_entry.id   AF-A0A973E1L1-F1
#
_cell.length_a   1.000
_cell.length_b   1.000
_cell.length_c   1.000
_cell.angle_alpha   90.00
_cell.angle_beta   90.00
_cell.angle_gamma   90.00
#
_symmetry.space_group_name_H-M   'P 1'
#
loop_
_entity.id
_entity.type
_entity.pdbx_description
1 polymer ?
#
loop_
_entity_poly.entity_id
_entity_poly.type
_entity_poly.pdbx_seq_one_letter_code
_entity_poly.pdbx_strand_id
1 'polypeptide(L)'
;MTNTIFIVDDDPTQRRILQQVISRDGYKVVAAEGGPEAYAMLQNSDFKPDVMILDLMMPQLDGFMLLDKMNAMGLHIPTIVQTAQGGIDTIVKAMQKGAKDFMVKPASTERILISIKNALETKSLHKEIIRINKTKSGRFSFGDLIAASPAMERVKQLGLKGAQSNIPILIEGESGVGKEVFARAIQGSGTRSGKPFITVNCGAIPENLVESILFGHEKGSFTGATHKQIGKFAEADTGTLFLDEVGELPLATQVKLLRAIQEGEIEPVGSSRPVKVDIRIISATNKDMIEAVKNGEFREDLYYRLNVFPINIPPLRARLEDIAELCRHFITRFAVEEGKNITGLSLQALEMMSQYTWPGNVRQLENTIFRAVILCEKNELDISDFPQIAAHVDGYISHTPAAPEPRLTADKYHQGPAMIGSPNPNNRHNGYSGGHTHIPDLMQPLVGQYDGAGQYNGQQYGAANSMPQPPHRHTAAMQPPATAGIPFLSQNGEMRRLEDIEADMIRLAMSRYRGHMSEVARKLGIGRSTLYRKVNDLGLQQNQE
;
A
#
# COMPACT_ATOMS: atom_id res chain seq x y z
N MET A 1 -35.22 5.48 24.37
CA MET A 1 -35.45 4.02 24.20
C MET A 1 -34.11 3.38 23.94
N THR A 2 -33.84 2.21 24.50
CA THR A 2 -32.55 1.52 24.30
C THR A 2 -32.57 0.78 22.97
N ASN A 3 -31.70 1.14 22.03
CA ASN A 3 -31.65 0.46 20.73
C ASN A 3 -31.24 -1.01 20.91
N THR A 4 -31.86 -1.88 20.13
CA THR A 4 -31.66 -3.33 20.12
C THR A 4 -30.76 -3.72 18.96
N ILE A 5 -29.58 -4.25 19.27
CA ILE A 5 -28.61 -4.74 18.31
C ILE A 5 -28.74 -6.26 18.22
N PHE A 6 -28.92 -6.78 17.00
CA PHE A 6 -29.06 -8.21 16.75
C PHE A 6 -27.78 -8.79 16.16
N ILE A 7 -27.15 -9.75 16.85
CA ILE A 7 -25.90 -10.39 16.43
C ILE A 7 -26.21 -11.77 15.84
N VAL A 8 -25.69 -12.06 14.65
CA VAL A 8 -25.84 -13.35 13.97
C VAL A 8 -24.44 -13.81 13.54
N ASP A 9 -23.91 -14.81 14.24
CA ASP A 9 -22.52 -15.26 14.13
C ASP A 9 -22.45 -16.68 14.70
N ASP A 10 -21.83 -17.64 14.01
CA ASP A 10 -21.76 -19.03 14.48
C ASP A 10 -20.62 -19.29 15.49
N ASP A 11 -19.59 -18.43 15.54
CA ASP A 11 -18.52 -18.54 16.54
C ASP A 11 -19.01 -18.03 17.92
N PRO A 12 -19.15 -18.91 18.94
CA PRO A 12 -19.61 -18.49 20.27
C PRO A 12 -18.63 -17.53 20.96
N THR A 13 -17.36 -17.51 20.56
CA THR A 13 -16.34 -16.59 21.06
C THR A 13 -16.60 -15.18 20.53
N GLN A 14 -16.85 -15.03 19.22
CA GLN A 14 -17.15 -13.74 18.60
C GLN A 14 -18.50 -13.22 19.09
N ARG A 15 -19.55 -14.06 19.14
CA ARG A 15 -20.85 -13.72 19.78
C ARG A 15 -20.63 -13.11 21.17
N ARG A 16 -19.83 -13.76 22.02
CA ARG A 16 -19.59 -13.32 23.39
C ARG A 16 -18.80 -12.01 23.49
N ILE A 17 -17.80 -11.81 22.63
CA ILE A 17 -17.03 -10.55 22.54
C ILE A 17 -17.97 -9.41 22.13
N LEU A 18 -18.73 -9.58 21.04
CA LEU A 18 -19.68 -8.59 20.55
C LEU A 18 -20.74 -8.27 21.61
N GLN A 19 -21.34 -9.27 22.25
CA GLN A 19 -22.29 -9.08 23.36
C GLN A 19 -21.68 -8.23 24.49
N GLN A 20 -20.45 -8.50 24.91
CA GLN A 20 -19.79 -7.75 25.99
C GLN A 20 -19.44 -6.32 25.59
N VAL A 21 -18.93 -6.09 24.38
CA VAL A 21 -18.63 -4.75 23.85
C VAL A 21 -19.89 -3.91 23.76
N ILE A 22 -20.94 -4.45 23.14
CA ILE A 22 -22.15 -3.71 22.79
C ILE A 22 -23.03 -3.45 24.03
N SER A 23 -23.10 -4.41 24.97
CA SER A 23 -23.84 -4.20 26.23
C SER A 23 -23.15 -3.19 27.15
N ARG A 24 -21.82 -3.05 27.09
CA ARG A 24 -21.07 -2.03 27.86
C ARG A 24 -21.37 -0.60 27.41
N ASP A 25 -21.65 -0.41 26.12
CA ASP A 25 -22.05 0.88 25.53
C ASP A 25 -23.56 1.19 25.72
N GLY A 26 -24.26 0.37 26.53
CA GLY A 26 -25.64 0.61 26.95
C GLY A 26 -26.72 0.12 25.98
N TYR A 27 -26.37 -0.53 24.87
CA TYR A 27 -27.33 -1.11 23.95
C TYR A 27 -27.95 -2.42 24.48
N LYS A 28 -29.18 -2.72 24.07
CA LYS A 28 -29.77 -4.04 24.30
C LYS A 28 -29.25 -5.00 23.24
N VAL A 29 -28.71 -6.15 23.65
CA VAL A 29 -28.20 -7.17 22.72
C VAL A 29 -29.15 -8.35 22.65
N VAL A 30 -29.42 -8.82 21.44
CA VAL A 30 -30.02 -10.11 21.13
C VAL A 30 -29.07 -10.84 20.19
N ALA A 31 -28.94 -12.17 20.31
CA ALA A 31 -28.03 -12.94 19.45
C ALA A 31 -28.69 -14.23 18.97
N ALA A 32 -28.30 -14.68 17.78
CA ALA A 32 -28.61 -15.98 17.19
C ALA A 32 -27.31 -16.70 16.80
N GLU A 33 -27.31 -18.02 16.87
CA GLU A 33 -26.14 -18.88 16.67
C GLU A 33 -25.88 -19.24 15.20
N GLY A 34 -26.66 -18.68 14.28
CA GLY A 34 -26.47 -18.83 12.84
C GLY A 34 -27.68 -18.36 12.03
N GLY A 35 -27.55 -18.41 10.70
CA GLY A 35 -28.59 -17.96 9.78
C GLY A 35 -29.98 -18.59 9.97
N PRO A 36 -30.15 -19.90 10.24
CA PRO A 36 -31.48 -20.51 10.38
C PRO A 36 -32.27 -19.98 11.57
N GLU A 37 -31.64 -19.83 12.74
CA GLU A 37 -32.26 -19.23 13.92
C GLU A 37 -32.57 -17.75 13.68
N ALA A 38 -31.62 -17.01 13.10
CA ALA A 38 -31.83 -15.59 12.78
C ALA A 38 -32.99 -15.37 11.81
N TYR A 39 -33.14 -16.23 10.80
CA TYR A 39 -34.27 -16.18 9.87
C TYR A 39 -35.60 -16.42 10.59
N ALA A 40 -35.67 -17.41 11.49
CA ALA A 40 -36.88 -17.68 12.27
C ALA A 40 -37.24 -16.52 13.22
N MET A 41 -36.24 -15.87 13.83
CA MET A 41 -36.46 -14.68 14.67
C MET A 41 -36.97 -13.49 13.83
N LEU A 42 -36.41 -13.27 12.64
CA LEU A 42 -36.82 -12.18 11.73
C LEU A 42 -38.20 -12.40 11.08
N GLN A 43 -38.74 -13.63 11.10
CA GLN A 43 -40.12 -13.89 10.70
C GLN A 43 -41.15 -13.46 11.76
N ASN A 44 -40.74 -13.27 13.01
CA ASN A 44 -41.62 -12.75 14.05
C ASN A 44 -41.83 -11.23 13.88
N SER A 45 -43.06 -10.81 13.61
CA SER A 45 -43.42 -9.41 13.35
C SER A 45 -43.20 -8.46 14.54
N ASP A 46 -43.08 -8.99 15.75
CA ASP A 46 -42.76 -8.22 16.96
C ASP A 46 -41.24 -8.01 17.16
N PHE A 47 -40.40 -8.81 16.49
CA PHE A 47 -38.95 -8.69 16.59
C PHE A 47 -38.38 -7.70 15.57
N LYS A 48 -38.17 -6.46 16.00
CA LYS A 48 -37.65 -5.37 15.17
C LYS A 48 -36.36 -4.80 15.79
N PRO A 49 -35.18 -5.37 15.47
CA PRO A 49 -33.91 -4.79 15.89
C PRO A 49 -33.60 -3.51 15.11
N ASP A 50 -32.92 -2.57 15.77
CA ASP A 50 -32.51 -1.29 15.18
C ASP A 50 -31.30 -1.44 14.24
N VAL A 51 -30.40 -2.37 14.54
CA VAL A 51 -29.22 -2.73 13.74
C VAL A 51 -28.98 -4.23 13.84
N MET A 52 -28.51 -4.84 12.76
CA MET A 52 -28.04 -6.23 12.72
C MET A 52 -26.53 -6.29 12.45
N ILE A 53 -25.81 -7.17 13.13
CA ILE A 53 -24.42 -7.56 12.84
C ILE A 53 -24.45 -9.01 12.37
N LEU A 54 -23.89 -9.29 11.20
CA LEU A 54 -24.06 -10.57 10.49
C LEU A 54 -22.74 -11.12 9.98
N ASP A 55 -22.32 -12.31 10.43
CA ASP A 55 -21.26 -13.05 9.73
C ASP A 55 -21.75 -13.51 8.35
N LEU A 56 -20.91 -13.32 7.34
CA LEU A 56 -21.13 -13.82 5.99
C LEU A 56 -20.89 -15.33 5.88
N MET A 57 -20.05 -15.91 6.73
CA MET A 57 -19.49 -17.26 6.58
C MET A 57 -20.02 -18.25 7.62
N MET A 58 -21.34 -18.48 7.63
CA MET A 58 -22.01 -19.39 8.58
C MET A 58 -22.47 -20.70 7.91
N PRO A 59 -22.57 -21.82 8.66
CA PRO A 59 -23.11 -23.08 8.14
C PRO A 59 -24.63 -23.02 7.88
N GLN A 60 -25.09 -23.89 6.99
CA GLN A 60 -26.50 -24.09 6.56
C GLN A 60 -27.13 -22.91 5.81
N LEU A 61 -27.20 -21.73 6.43
CA LEU A 61 -27.69 -20.50 5.81
C LEU A 61 -26.64 -19.40 6.02
N ASP A 62 -25.89 -19.10 4.96
CA ASP A 62 -24.85 -18.07 4.99
C ASP A 62 -25.44 -16.64 5.04
N GLY A 63 -24.61 -15.65 5.36
CA GLY A 63 -25.07 -14.27 5.51
C GLY A 63 -25.57 -13.64 4.20
N PHE A 64 -25.09 -14.08 3.03
CA PHE A 64 -25.62 -13.60 1.75
C PHE A 64 -27.03 -14.13 1.49
N MET A 65 -27.30 -15.40 1.81
CA MET A 65 -28.63 -16.00 1.70
C MET A 65 -29.61 -15.39 2.71
N LEU A 66 -29.15 -15.03 3.91
CA LEU A 66 -29.98 -14.32 4.89
C LEU A 66 -30.34 -12.90 4.41
N LEU A 67 -29.39 -12.15 3.85
CA LEU A 67 -29.66 -10.84 3.24
C LEU A 67 -30.69 -10.93 2.10
N ASP A 68 -30.57 -11.92 1.20
CA ASP A 68 -31.55 -12.13 0.12
C ASP A 68 -32.95 -12.42 0.68
N LYS A 69 -33.04 -13.26 1.72
CA LYS A 69 -34.30 -13.57 2.42
C LYS A 69 -34.91 -12.34 3.10
N MET A 70 -34.11 -11.48 3.73
CA MET A 70 -34.58 -10.23 4.34
C MET A 70 -35.14 -9.27 3.29
N ASN A 71 -34.43 -9.10 2.17
CA ASN A 71 -34.89 -8.28 1.05
C ASN A 71 -36.20 -8.82 0.45
N ALA A 72 -36.33 -10.14 0.29
CA ALA A 72 -37.57 -10.78 -0.19
C ALA A 72 -38.76 -10.62 0.77
N MET A 73 -38.50 -10.47 2.07
CA MET A 73 -39.52 -10.17 3.09
C MET A 73 -39.79 -8.67 3.28
N GLY A 74 -39.09 -7.79 2.55
CA GLY A 74 -39.21 -6.33 2.71
C GLY A 74 -38.64 -5.78 4.02
N LEU A 75 -37.75 -6.51 4.70
CA LEU A 75 -37.16 -6.08 5.97
C LEU A 75 -36.00 -5.12 5.73
N HIS A 76 -36.18 -3.85 6.09
CA HIS A 76 -35.18 -2.78 5.94
C HIS A 76 -34.40 -2.50 7.23
N ILE A 77 -33.76 -3.54 7.78
CA ILE A 77 -32.92 -3.42 8.99
C ILE A 77 -31.49 -3.01 8.58
N PRO A 78 -30.92 -1.91 9.13
CA PRO A 78 -29.51 -1.56 8.95
C PRO A 78 -28.59 -2.72 9.32
N THR A 79 -27.90 -3.30 8.34
CA THR A 79 -27.10 -4.52 8.53
C THR A 79 -25.62 -4.25 8.31
N ILE A 80 -24.80 -4.54 9.31
CA ILE A 80 -23.34 -4.50 9.26
C ILE A 80 -22.85 -5.94 9.08
N VAL A 81 -22.09 -6.21 8.03
CA VAL A 81 -21.59 -7.59 7.79
C VAL A 81 -20.19 -7.80 8.38
N GLN A 82 -19.86 -9.04 8.74
CA GLN A 82 -18.55 -9.44 9.23
C GLN A 82 -18.00 -10.60 8.40
N THR A 83 -16.67 -10.69 8.27
CA THR A 83 -16.00 -11.80 7.58
C THR A 83 -14.55 -11.95 8.02
N ALA A 84 -14.03 -13.18 8.05
CA ALA A 84 -12.60 -13.45 8.21
C ALA A 84 -11.76 -13.19 6.94
N GLN A 85 -12.40 -13.07 5.77
CA GLN A 85 -11.74 -12.82 4.48
C GLN A 85 -12.15 -11.47 3.89
N GLY A 86 -11.31 -10.46 4.07
CA GLY A 86 -11.49 -9.08 3.56
C GLY A 86 -11.27 -8.92 2.05
N GLY A 87 -11.72 -9.87 1.23
CA GLY A 87 -11.65 -9.75 -0.22
C GLY A 87 -12.61 -8.69 -0.75
N ILE A 88 -12.14 -7.83 -1.67
CA ILE A 88 -12.92 -6.71 -2.23
C ILE A 88 -14.25 -7.22 -2.83
N ASP A 89 -14.23 -8.36 -3.54
CA ASP A 89 -15.42 -8.94 -4.16
C ASP A 89 -16.49 -9.37 -3.14
N THR A 90 -16.06 -9.95 -2.01
CA THR A 90 -16.94 -10.36 -0.90
C THR A 90 -17.64 -9.14 -0.29
N ILE A 91 -16.89 -8.05 -0.10
CA ILE A 91 -17.40 -6.78 0.44
C ILE A 91 -18.39 -6.16 -0.56
N VAL A 92 -18.03 -6.07 -1.84
CA VAL A 92 -18.90 -5.53 -2.90
C VAL A 92 -20.21 -6.32 -3.01
N LYS A 93 -20.15 -7.66 -2.98
CA LYS A 93 -21.32 -8.54 -3.00
C LYS A 93 -22.25 -8.33 -1.80
N ALA A 94 -21.70 -8.05 -0.62
CA ALA A 94 -22.50 -7.79 0.58
C ALA A 94 -23.22 -6.43 0.50
N MET A 95 -22.51 -5.39 0.08
CA MET A 95 -23.08 -4.05 -0.10
C MET A 95 -24.17 -4.05 -1.20
N GLN A 96 -23.97 -4.78 -2.29
CA GLN A 96 -25.00 -4.98 -3.34
C GLN A 96 -26.28 -5.65 -2.82
N LYS A 97 -26.18 -6.50 -1.79
CA LYS A 97 -27.31 -7.16 -1.12
C LYS A 97 -27.93 -6.34 0.01
N GLY A 98 -27.55 -5.08 0.16
CA GLY A 98 -28.18 -4.13 1.09
C GLY A 98 -27.46 -3.94 2.43
N ALA A 99 -26.28 -4.51 2.62
CA ALA A 99 -25.44 -4.18 3.77
C ALA A 99 -25.13 -2.66 3.82
N LYS A 100 -25.08 -2.11 5.03
CA LYS A 100 -24.80 -0.70 5.31
C LYS A 100 -23.32 -0.43 5.58
N ASP A 101 -22.63 -1.40 6.17
CA ASP A 101 -21.22 -1.32 6.52
C ASP A 101 -20.63 -2.75 6.61
N PHE A 102 -19.30 -2.89 6.68
CA PHE A 102 -18.62 -4.17 6.84
C PHE A 102 -17.46 -4.09 7.83
N MET A 103 -17.16 -5.22 8.50
CA MET A 103 -15.98 -5.38 9.35
C MET A 103 -15.21 -6.65 8.97
N VAL A 104 -13.88 -6.57 8.98
CA VAL A 104 -13.03 -7.77 8.88
C VAL A 104 -12.71 -8.25 10.30
N LYS A 105 -12.90 -9.55 10.57
CA LYS A 105 -12.55 -10.17 11.84
C LYS A 105 -11.02 -10.38 11.92
N PRO A 106 -10.35 -10.06 13.05
CA PRO A 106 -10.88 -9.45 14.27
C PRO A 106 -11.05 -7.92 14.12
N ALA A 107 -12.20 -7.41 14.54
CA ALA A 107 -12.49 -5.97 14.60
C ALA A 107 -12.20 -5.41 16.00
N SER A 108 -11.77 -4.14 16.10
CA SER A 108 -11.60 -3.48 17.40
C SER A 108 -12.94 -3.09 18.02
N THR A 109 -12.95 -2.92 19.35
CA THR A 109 -14.09 -2.42 20.13
C THR A 109 -14.66 -1.14 19.54
N GLU A 110 -13.78 -0.19 19.21
CA GLU A 110 -14.11 1.13 18.68
C GLU A 110 -14.77 1.00 17.31
N ARG A 111 -14.23 0.15 16.43
CA ARG A 111 -14.82 -0.10 15.09
C ARG A 111 -16.22 -0.67 15.20
N ILE A 112 -16.47 -1.61 16.13
CA ILE A 112 -17.79 -2.20 16.35
C ILE A 112 -18.79 -1.10 16.77
N LEU A 113 -18.44 -0.28 17.77
CA LEU A 113 -19.33 0.77 18.29
C LEU A 113 -19.57 1.88 17.25
N ILE A 114 -18.55 2.31 16.51
CA ILE A 114 -18.70 3.30 15.43
C ILE A 114 -19.61 2.76 14.31
N SER A 115 -19.46 1.49 13.92
CA SER A 115 -20.32 0.88 12.89
C SER A 115 -21.79 0.89 13.32
N ILE A 116 -22.07 0.54 14.58
CA ILE A 116 -23.41 0.57 15.17
C ILE A 116 -23.97 1.99 15.19
N LYS A 117 -23.18 2.96 15.68
CA LYS A 117 -23.57 4.38 15.73
C LYS A 117 -23.92 4.92 14.34
N ASN A 118 -23.07 4.65 13.34
CA ASN A 118 -23.31 5.07 11.96
C ASN A 118 -24.55 4.42 11.34
N ALA A 119 -24.86 3.17 11.69
CA ALA A 119 -26.08 2.48 11.27
C ALA A 119 -27.35 3.07 11.93
N LEU A 120 -27.26 3.49 13.19
CA LEU A 120 -28.34 4.15 13.95
C LEU A 120 -28.58 5.60 13.50
N GLU A 121 -27.52 6.35 13.19
CA GLU A 121 -27.56 7.78 12.79
C GLU A 121 -28.06 7.99 11.35
N THR A 122 -29.16 7.34 10.96
CA THR A 122 -29.80 7.49 9.64
C THR A 122 -30.51 8.85 9.54
N LYS A 123 -29.72 9.92 9.41
CA LYS A 123 -30.06 11.27 8.89
C LYS A 123 -28.77 12.06 8.59
N SER A 124 -28.51 12.33 7.31
CA SER A 124 -27.59 13.38 6.80
C SER A 124 -26.09 13.10 6.56
N LEU A 125 -25.69 11.90 6.11
CA LEU A 125 -24.42 11.69 5.36
C LEU A 125 -24.61 11.14 3.93
N HIS A 126 -25.82 11.22 3.38
CA HIS A 126 -26.15 10.62 2.08
C HIS A 126 -25.58 11.37 0.86
N LYS A 127 -25.15 12.64 0.97
CA LYS A 127 -24.72 13.44 -0.20
C LYS A 127 -23.32 13.06 -0.71
N GLU A 128 -22.36 12.75 0.15
CA GLU A 128 -21.01 12.33 -0.28
C GLU A 128 -20.96 10.85 -0.68
N ILE A 129 -21.64 9.97 0.05
CA ILE A 129 -21.67 8.53 -0.27
C ILE A 129 -22.34 8.26 -1.64
N ILE A 130 -23.33 9.06 -2.07
CA ILE A 130 -23.89 8.95 -3.43
C ILE A 130 -22.86 9.34 -4.51
N ARG A 131 -22.00 10.34 -4.25
CA ARG A 131 -20.91 10.74 -5.15
C ARG A 131 -19.85 9.64 -5.26
N ILE A 132 -19.48 9.02 -4.13
CA ILE A 132 -18.52 7.91 -4.07
C ILE A 132 -19.08 6.63 -4.73
N ASN A 133 -20.37 6.32 -4.53
CA ASN A 133 -21.01 5.14 -5.13
C ASN A 133 -21.28 5.29 -6.63
N LYS A 134 -21.55 6.50 -7.13
CA LYS A 134 -21.61 6.76 -8.59
C LYS A 134 -20.34 6.31 -9.29
N THR A 135 -19.18 6.60 -8.70
CA THR A 135 -17.84 6.24 -9.21
C THR A 135 -17.69 4.76 -9.51
N LYS A 136 -18.21 3.88 -8.65
CA LYS A 136 -18.11 2.41 -8.82
C LYS A 136 -19.26 1.79 -9.64
N SER A 137 -20.35 2.53 -9.88
CA SER A 137 -21.50 2.08 -10.68
C SER A 137 -21.31 2.16 -12.21
N GLY A 138 -20.10 2.48 -12.69
CA GLY A 138 -19.85 2.78 -14.11
C GLY A 138 -20.41 4.12 -14.57
N ARG A 139 -20.78 5.00 -13.63
CA ARG A 139 -21.36 6.34 -13.86
C ARG A 139 -20.55 7.45 -13.19
N PHE A 140 -19.22 7.32 -13.12
CA PHE A 140 -18.37 8.43 -12.72
C PHE A 140 -18.46 9.53 -13.79
N SER A 141 -18.91 10.71 -13.39
CA SER A 141 -19.20 11.81 -14.32
C SER A 141 -18.41 13.08 -13.97
N PHE A 142 -18.45 14.07 -14.85
CA PHE A 142 -17.90 15.40 -14.56
C PHE A 142 -18.57 16.13 -13.38
N GLY A 143 -19.71 15.63 -12.86
CA GLY A 143 -20.30 16.10 -11.61
C GLY A 143 -19.67 15.49 -10.35
N ASP A 144 -18.97 14.37 -10.49
CA ASP A 144 -18.34 13.66 -9.38
C ASP A 144 -16.87 14.10 -9.18
N LEU A 145 -16.20 14.58 -10.24
CA LEU A 145 -14.87 15.21 -10.18
C LEU A 145 -14.81 16.38 -9.19
N ILE A 146 -13.72 16.46 -8.42
CA ILE A 146 -13.43 17.55 -7.49
C ILE A 146 -12.63 18.61 -8.24
N ALA A 147 -13.31 19.71 -8.55
CA ALA A 147 -12.77 20.87 -9.23
C ALA A 147 -13.65 22.09 -8.91
N ALA A 148 -13.05 23.12 -8.31
CA ALA A 148 -13.59 24.46 -8.08
C ALA A 148 -12.87 25.53 -8.93
N SER A 149 -11.65 25.25 -9.40
CA SER A 149 -10.81 26.20 -10.11
C SER A 149 -11.36 26.56 -11.52
N PRO A 150 -11.27 27.84 -11.94
CA PRO A 150 -11.62 28.26 -13.31
C PRO A 150 -10.76 27.59 -14.39
N ALA A 151 -9.56 27.11 -14.02
CA ALA A 151 -8.71 26.33 -14.91
C ALA A 151 -9.36 24.96 -15.20
N MET A 152 -9.73 24.20 -14.17
CA MET A 152 -10.35 22.88 -14.34
C MET A 152 -11.74 22.94 -14.97
N GLU A 153 -12.53 23.99 -14.75
CA GLU A 153 -13.84 24.11 -15.40
C GLU A 153 -13.69 24.20 -16.94
N ARG A 154 -12.69 24.91 -17.47
CA ARG A 154 -12.40 24.91 -18.92
C ARG A 154 -12.04 23.50 -19.44
N VAL A 155 -11.19 22.78 -18.70
CA VAL A 155 -10.78 21.41 -19.04
C VAL A 155 -12.01 20.47 -19.04
N LYS A 156 -12.88 20.58 -18.02
CA LYS A 156 -14.15 19.84 -17.93
C LYS A 156 -15.10 20.14 -19.09
N GLN A 157 -15.21 21.39 -19.54
CA GLN A 157 -16.02 21.73 -20.72
C GLN A 157 -15.46 21.12 -22.02
N LEU A 158 -14.14 21.00 -22.17
CA LEU A 158 -13.52 20.23 -23.27
C LEU A 158 -13.81 18.73 -23.14
N GLY A 159 -13.65 18.16 -21.95
CA GLY A 159 -13.95 16.75 -21.68
C GLY A 159 -15.41 16.37 -21.95
N LEU A 160 -16.36 17.25 -21.59
CA LEU A 160 -17.79 17.09 -21.89
C LEU A 160 -18.07 17.07 -23.40
N LYS A 161 -17.41 17.92 -24.18
CA LYS A 161 -17.52 17.93 -25.66
C LYS A 161 -16.90 16.66 -26.26
N GLY A 162 -15.71 16.27 -25.80
CA GLY A 162 -15.04 15.05 -26.22
C GLY A 162 -15.88 13.80 -25.94
N ALA A 163 -16.57 13.74 -24.80
CA ALA A 163 -17.42 12.61 -24.41
C ALA A 163 -18.53 12.28 -25.42
N GLN A 164 -19.07 13.28 -26.13
CA GLN A 164 -20.20 13.13 -27.08
C GLN A 164 -19.85 12.41 -28.39
N SER A 165 -18.58 12.14 -28.68
CA SER A 165 -18.14 11.44 -29.90
C SER A 165 -17.15 10.32 -29.57
N ASN A 166 -16.95 9.39 -30.49
CA ASN A 166 -15.98 8.28 -30.31
C ASN A 166 -14.56 8.64 -30.79
N ILE A 167 -14.23 9.92 -30.99
CA ILE A 167 -12.89 10.34 -31.43
C ILE A 167 -11.82 9.98 -30.37
N PRO A 168 -10.59 9.64 -30.79
CA PRO A 168 -9.45 9.52 -29.89
C PRO A 168 -9.24 10.82 -29.10
N ILE A 169 -8.98 10.68 -27.80
CA ILE A 169 -8.66 11.80 -26.91
C ILE A 169 -7.27 11.55 -26.34
N LEU A 170 -6.40 12.57 -26.37
CA LEU A 170 -5.10 12.56 -25.74
C LEU A 170 -5.14 13.49 -24.52
N ILE A 171 -4.87 12.94 -23.32
CA ILE A 171 -4.85 13.67 -22.06
C ILE A 171 -3.39 13.93 -21.67
N GLU A 172 -2.99 15.18 -21.71
CA GLU A 172 -1.64 15.62 -21.33
C GLU A 172 -1.66 16.22 -19.92
N GLY A 173 -0.52 16.15 -19.24
CA GLY A 173 -0.33 16.75 -17.92
C GLY A 173 0.62 15.94 -17.03
N GLU A 174 1.17 16.61 -16.03
CA GLU A 174 2.19 16.06 -15.12
C GLU A 174 1.73 14.77 -14.40
N SER A 175 2.68 14.02 -13.84
CA SER A 175 2.34 12.86 -13.03
C SER A 175 1.51 13.29 -11.81
N GLY A 176 0.44 12.53 -11.52
CA GLY A 176 -0.43 12.78 -10.37
C GLY A 176 -1.49 13.89 -10.54
N VAL A 177 -1.67 14.50 -11.72
CA VAL A 177 -2.72 15.54 -11.93
C VAL A 177 -4.16 15.00 -11.98
N GLY A 178 -4.34 13.68 -12.10
CA GLY A 178 -5.65 13.03 -12.16
C GLY A 178 -6.11 12.55 -13.55
N LYS A 179 -5.19 12.31 -14.50
CA LYS A 179 -5.49 11.91 -15.90
C LYS A 179 -6.46 10.72 -16.01
N GLU A 180 -6.25 9.64 -15.25
CA GLU A 180 -7.15 8.48 -15.24
C GLU A 180 -8.55 8.82 -14.71
N VAL A 181 -8.64 9.58 -13.62
CA VAL A 181 -9.92 10.01 -13.03
C VAL A 181 -10.69 10.87 -14.03
N PHE A 182 -9.99 11.74 -14.75
CA PHE A 182 -10.56 12.54 -15.84
C PHE A 182 -11.02 11.67 -17.03
N ALA A 183 -10.25 10.66 -17.44
CA ALA A 183 -10.64 9.71 -18.48
C ALA A 183 -11.89 8.89 -18.11
N ARG A 184 -12.03 8.48 -16.85
CA ARG A 184 -13.25 7.86 -16.32
C ARG A 184 -14.45 8.80 -16.42
N ALA A 185 -14.28 10.09 -16.12
CA ALA A 185 -15.36 11.08 -16.23
C ALA A 185 -15.80 11.30 -17.69
N ILE A 186 -14.88 11.26 -18.65
CA ILE A 186 -15.19 11.27 -20.09
C ILE A 186 -16.06 10.06 -20.45
N GLN A 187 -15.64 8.84 -20.09
CA GLN A 187 -16.38 7.63 -20.45
C GLN A 187 -17.76 7.58 -19.80
N GLY A 188 -17.87 7.86 -18.50
CA GLY A 188 -19.14 7.83 -17.79
C GLY A 188 -20.12 8.93 -18.22
N SER A 189 -19.63 9.99 -18.87
CA SER A 189 -20.44 11.08 -19.47
C SER A 189 -20.67 10.92 -20.98
N GLY A 190 -20.20 9.83 -21.60
CA GLY A 190 -20.29 9.56 -23.04
C GLY A 190 -21.26 8.45 -23.41
N THR A 191 -21.37 8.16 -24.72
CA THR A 191 -22.26 7.13 -25.28
C THR A 191 -21.94 5.70 -24.82
N ARG A 192 -20.70 5.44 -24.40
CA ARG A 192 -20.24 4.16 -23.83
C ARG A 192 -20.28 4.12 -22.29
N SER A 193 -21.03 5.00 -21.65
CA SER A 193 -21.27 4.95 -20.19
C SER A 193 -21.84 3.60 -19.77
N GLY A 194 -21.36 3.03 -18.65
CA GLY A 194 -21.72 1.69 -18.20
C GLY A 194 -21.16 0.50 -19.01
N LYS A 195 -20.43 0.73 -20.12
CA LYS A 195 -19.64 -0.31 -20.82
C LYS A 195 -18.28 -0.53 -20.12
N PRO A 196 -17.51 -1.59 -20.46
CA PRO A 196 -16.17 -1.80 -19.91
C PRO A 196 -15.27 -0.57 -20.09
N PHE A 197 -14.54 -0.21 -19.02
CA PHE A 197 -13.47 0.78 -19.05
C PHE A 197 -12.19 0.08 -18.57
N ILE A 198 -11.39 -0.38 -19.53
CA ILE A 198 -10.17 -1.14 -19.27
C ILE A 198 -9.00 -0.17 -19.24
N THR A 199 -8.23 -0.20 -18.16
CA THR A 199 -7.06 0.65 -17.95
C THR A 199 -5.77 -0.13 -18.11
N VAL A 200 -4.80 0.43 -18.83
CA VAL A 200 -3.44 -0.10 -18.97
C VAL A 200 -2.46 1.04 -18.72
N ASN A 201 -1.53 0.88 -17.78
CA ASN A 201 -0.40 1.79 -17.66
C ASN A 201 0.79 1.18 -18.41
N CYS A 202 1.19 1.83 -19.50
CA CYS A 202 2.20 1.31 -20.42
C CYS A 202 3.61 1.34 -19.80
N GLY A 203 3.94 2.39 -19.03
CA GLY A 203 5.24 2.52 -18.36
C GLY A 203 5.46 1.56 -17.17
N ALA A 204 4.39 0.97 -16.62
CA ALA A 204 4.48 -0.03 -15.56
C ALA A 204 4.69 -1.47 -16.07
N ILE A 205 4.69 -1.69 -17.39
CA ILE A 205 4.76 -3.02 -18.00
C ILE A 205 6.17 -3.25 -18.58
N PRO A 206 6.84 -4.39 -18.30
CA PRO A 206 8.09 -4.74 -18.96
C PRO A 206 7.95 -4.78 -20.48
N GLU A 207 8.90 -4.19 -21.21
CA GLU A 207 8.85 -4.05 -22.69
C GLU A 207 8.59 -5.38 -23.40
N ASN A 208 9.19 -6.47 -22.91
CA ASN A 208 9.03 -7.81 -23.47
C ASN A 208 7.64 -8.45 -23.24
N LEU A 209 6.78 -7.83 -22.42
CA LEU A 209 5.43 -8.30 -22.10
C LEU A 209 4.33 -7.35 -22.59
N VAL A 210 4.65 -6.10 -22.96
CA VAL A 210 3.66 -5.08 -23.31
C VAL A 210 2.78 -5.49 -24.50
N GLU A 211 3.37 -6.09 -25.52
CA GLU A 211 2.64 -6.60 -26.69
C GLU A 211 1.66 -7.72 -26.31
N SER A 212 2.14 -8.68 -25.51
CA SER A 212 1.35 -9.81 -24.99
C SER A 212 0.20 -9.35 -24.09
N ILE A 213 0.39 -8.31 -23.29
CA ILE A 213 -0.67 -7.77 -22.41
C ILE A 213 -1.69 -6.97 -23.22
N LEU A 214 -1.27 -6.15 -24.19
CA LEU A 214 -2.19 -5.34 -25.00
C LEU A 214 -3.01 -6.18 -25.97
N PHE A 215 -2.37 -7.06 -26.75
CA PHE A 215 -3.00 -7.77 -27.86
C PHE A 215 -3.33 -9.25 -27.55
N GLY A 216 -2.82 -9.78 -26.44
CA GLY A 216 -3.01 -11.18 -26.04
C GLY A 216 -1.98 -12.10 -26.70
N HIS A 217 -2.02 -13.38 -26.34
CA HIS A 217 -1.12 -14.39 -26.94
C HIS A 217 -1.74 -15.78 -26.97
N GLU A 218 -1.36 -16.57 -27.97
CA GLU A 218 -1.66 -18.00 -28.03
C GLU A 218 -0.66 -18.82 -27.21
N LYS A 219 -1.09 -20.00 -26.74
CA LYS A 219 -0.24 -20.93 -25.98
C LYS A 219 0.99 -21.33 -26.82
N GLY A 220 2.18 -21.23 -26.24
CA GLY A 220 3.45 -21.58 -26.87
C GLY A 220 4.05 -20.50 -27.79
N SER A 221 3.45 -19.31 -27.85
CA SER A 221 3.93 -18.18 -28.67
C SER A 221 5.30 -17.63 -28.30
N PHE A 222 5.72 -17.78 -27.03
CA PHE A 222 7.04 -17.42 -26.53
C PHE A 222 7.44 -18.29 -25.31
N THR A 223 8.69 -18.18 -24.87
CA THR A 223 9.21 -18.89 -23.69
C THR A 223 8.49 -18.48 -22.41
N GLY A 224 7.64 -19.37 -21.89
CA GLY A 224 6.79 -19.11 -20.72
C GLY A 224 5.29 -18.98 -21.01
N ALA A 225 4.88 -18.94 -22.28
CA ALA A 225 3.47 -18.91 -22.71
C ALA A 225 2.75 -20.26 -22.49
N THR A 226 2.57 -20.64 -21.23
CA THR A 226 1.98 -21.93 -20.79
C THR A 226 0.49 -22.06 -21.08
N HIS A 227 -0.21 -20.92 -21.15
CA HIS A 227 -1.64 -20.82 -21.42
C HIS A 227 -1.89 -19.75 -22.51
N LYS A 228 -3.13 -19.67 -23.01
CA LYS A 228 -3.59 -18.56 -23.85
C LYS A 228 -3.99 -17.38 -22.94
N GLN A 229 -3.68 -16.15 -23.35
CA GLN A 229 -4.09 -14.94 -22.65
C GLN A 229 -4.87 -14.01 -23.59
N ILE A 230 -6.00 -13.48 -23.10
CA ILE A 230 -6.79 -12.44 -23.78
C ILE A 230 -6.09 -11.08 -23.57
N GLY A 231 -5.95 -10.30 -24.64
CA GLY A 231 -5.35 -8.97 -24.58
C GLY A 231 -6.31 -7.89 -24.10
N LYS A 232 -5.77 -6.81 -23.54
CA LYS A 232 -6.54 -5.65 -23.05
C LYS A 232 -7.42 -5.00 -24.12
N PHE A 233 -7.04 -5.06 -25.39
CA PHE A 233 -7.90 -4.64 -26.50
C PHE A 233 -9.19 -5.47 -26.61
N ALA A 234 -9.09 -6.80 -26.48
CA ALA A 234 -10.24 -7.70 -26.53
C ALA A 234 -11.06 -7.66 -25.22
N GLU A 235 -10.44 -7.44 -24.07
CA GLU A 235 -11.17 -7.17 -22.81
C GLU A 235 -12.00 -5.87 -22.88
N ALA A 236 -11.56 -4.90 -23.69
CA ALA A 236 -12.20 -3.59 -23.84
C ALA A 236 -13.31 -3.53 -24.90
N ASP A 237 -13.63 -4.65 -25.56
CA ASP A 237 -14.56 -4.69 -26.68
C ASP A 237 -15.97 -4.13 -26.33
N THR A 238 -16.56 -3.39 -27.27
CA THR A 238 -17.74 -2.52 -27.10
C THR A 238 -17.60 -1.39 -26.07
N GLY A 239 -16.45 -1.26 -25.41
CA GLY A 239 -16.17 -0.35 -24.31
C GLY A 239 -15.13 0.73 -24.64
N THR A 240 -14.32 1.09 -23.64
CA THR A 240 -13.25 2.09 -23.74
C THR A 240 -11.95 1.51 -23.18
N LEU A 241 -10.87 1.66 -23.94
CA LEU A 241 -9.52 1.35 -23.53
C LEU A 241 -8.81 2.66 -23.15
N PHE A 242 -8.32 2.74 -21.91
CA PHE A 242 -7.50 3.83 -21.40
C PHE A 242 -6.03 3.42 -21.37
N LEU A 243 -5.20 4.13 -22.14
CA LEU A 243 -3.75 3.91 -22.25
C LEU A 243 -3.00 5.01 -21.49
N ASP A 244 -2.61 4.75 -20.25
CA ASP A 244 -1.83 5.66 -19.41
C ASP A 244 -0.33 5.56 -19.70
N GLU A 245 0.36 6.70 -19.67
CA GLU A 245 1.75 6.89 -20.09
C GLU A 245 2.06 6.26 -21.47
N VAL A 246 1.23 6.58 -22.48
CA VAL A 246 1.35 6.05 -23.86
C VAL A 246 2.71 6.36 -24.52
N GLY A 247 3.37 7.44 -24.09
CA GLY A 247 4.73 7.82 -24.51
C GLY A 247 5.85 6.93 -23.97
N GLU A 248 5.54 5.87 -23.22
CA GLU A 248 6.49 4.83 -22.78
C GLU A 248 6.39 3.54 -23.65
N LEU A 249 5.53 3.52 -24.68
CA LEU A 249 5.39 2.34 -25.53
C LEU A 249 6.62 2.13 -26.44
N PRO A 250 7.22 0.93 -26.50
CA PRO A 250 8.26 0.61 -27.47
C PRO A 250 7.79 0.82 -28.93
N LEU A 251 8.68 1.30 -29.80
CA LEU A 251 8.38 1.60 -31.22
C LEU A 251 7.73 0.44 -31.98
N ALA A 252 8.09 -0.81 -31.69
CA ALA A 252 7.47 -1.99 -32.30
C ALA A 252 5.99 -2.12 -31.91
N THR A 253 5.67 -1.90 -30.63
CA THR A 253 4.30 -1.91 -30.09
C THR A 253 3.48 -0.74 -30.65
N GLN A 254 4.10 0.42 -30.86
CA GLN A 254 3.44 1.57 -31.49
C GLN A 254 2.92 1.26 -32.91
N VAL A 255 3.61 0.43 -33.70
CA VAL A 255 3.13 -0.01 -35.03
C VAL A 255 1.86 -0.86 -34.92
N LYS A 256 1.82 -1.82 -33.99
CA LYS A 256 0.63 -2.65 -33.77
C LYS A 256 -0.54 -1.85 -33.19
N LEU A 257 -0.25 -0.91 -32.29
CA LEU A 257 -1.23 0.04 -31.77
C LEU A 257 -1.85 0.87 -32.91
N LEU A 258 -1.04 1.42 -33.82
CA LEU A 258 -1.55 2.20 -34.95
C LEU A 258 -2.53 1.39 -35.82
N ARG A 259 -2.18 0.15 -36.18
CA ARG A 259 -3.07 -0.76 -36.93
C ARG A 259 -4.39 -0.99 -36.20
N ALA A 260 -4.35 -1.30 -34.90
CA ALA A 260 -5.55 -1.52 -34.11
C ALA A 260 -6.50 -0.30 -34.09
N ILE A 261 -5.98 0.94 -34.17
CA ILE A 261 -6.78 2.17 -34.23
C ILE A 261 -7.26 2.51 -35.66
N GLN A 262 -6.55 2.05 -36.68
CA GLN A 262 -6.93 2.28 -38.09
C GLN A 262 -7.91 1.23 -38.62
N GLU A 263 -7.66 -0.04 -38.34
CA GLU A 263 -8.34 -1.19 -38.91
C GLU A 263 -9.45 -1.75 -37.99
N GLY A 264 -9.36 -1.49 -36.67
CA GLY A 264 -10.27 -2.08 -35.68
C GLY A 264 -10.01 -3.57 -35.45
N GLU A 265 -8.80 -4.04 -35.75
CA GLU A 265 -8.39 -5.45 -35.64
C GLU A 265 -7.08 -5.57 -34.84
N ILE A 266 -6.96 -6.65 -34.06
CA ILE A 266 -5.74 -6.99 -33.32
C ILE A 266 -5.23 -8.38 -33.69
N GLU A 267 -3.90 -8.56 -33.67
CA GLU A 267 -3.23 -9.85 -33.88
C GLU A 267 -2.56 -10.30 -32.58
N PRO A 268 -3.11 -11.31 -31.87
CA PRO A 268 -2.47 -11.89 -30.69
C PRO A 268 -1.10 -12.47 -31.01
N VAL A 269 -0.15 -12.39 -30.07
CA VAL A 269 1.20 -12.94 -30.26
C VAL A 269 1.13 -14.45 -30.55
N GLY A 270 1.74 -14.87 -31.66
CA GLY A 270 1.69 -16.26 -32.16
C GLY A 270 0.43 -16.64 -32.94
N SER A 271 -0.54 -15.72 -33.12
CA SER A 271 -1.66 -15.88 -34.04
C SER A 271 -1.42 -15.10 -35.33
N SER A 272 -1.71 -15.70 -36.48
CA SER A 272 -1.82 -15.02 -37.77
C SER A 272 -3.26 -14.63 -38.13
N ARG A 273 -4.22 -14.90 -37.24
CA ARG A 273 -5.64 -14.56 -37.42
C ARG A 273 -5.97 -13.27 -36.67
N PRO A 274 -6.40 -12.21 -37.37
CA PRO A 274 -6.85 -10.99 -36.72
C PRO A 274 -8.20 -11.18 -35.99
N VAL A 275 -8.41 -10.37 -34.96
CA VAL A 275 -9.63 -10.34 -34.15
C VAL A 275 -10.18 -8.92 -34.18
N LYS A 276 -11.41 -8.76 -34.68
CA LYS A 276 -12.13 -7.48 -34.67
C LYS A 276 -12.47 -7.06 -33.25
N VAL A 277 -12.26 -5.78 -32.95
CA VAL A 277 -12.61 -5.13 -31.68
C VAL A 277 -13.21 -3.75 -31.93
N ASP A 278 -14.36 -3.46 -31.32
CA ASP A 278 -14.97 -2.12 -31.34
C ASP A 278 -14.63 -1.40 -30.03
N ILE A 279 -13.53 -0.64 -30.02
CA ILE A 279 -13.09 0.12 -28.84
C ILE A 279 -13.06 1.62 -29.09
N ARG A 280 -13.37 2.39 -28.06
CA ARG A 280 -12.99 3.80 -27.98
C ARG A 280 -11.64 3.91 -27.26
N ILE A 281 -10.71 4.72 -27.77
CA ILE A 281 -9.43 4.98 -27.08
C ILE A 281 -9.44 6.34 -26.41
N ILE A 282 -8.94 6.36 -25.17
CA ILE A 282 -8.48 7.56 -24.48
C ILE A 282 -7.03 7.28 -24.06
N SER A 283 -6.08 8.12 -24.48
CA SER A 283 -4.67 7.98 -24.11
C SER A 283 -4.28 9.08 -23.13
N ALA A 284 -3.26 8.83 -22.32
CA ALA A 284 -2.67 9.82 -21.43
C ALA A 284 -1.13 9.75 -21.43
N THR A 285 -0.49 10.88 -21.15
CA THR A 285 0.98 10.99 -21.11
C THR A 285 1.41 12.11 -20.16
N ASN A 286 2.62 12.01 -19.61
CA ASN A 286 3.30 13.09 -18.88
C ASN A 286 4.46 13.72 -19.69
N LYS A 287 4.83 13.13 -20.83
CA LYS A 287 5.90 13.60 -21.73
C LYS A 287 5.38 14.62 -22.74
N ASP A 288 6.26 15.49 -23.21
CA ASP A 288 6.03 16.25 -24.44
C ASP A 288 6.09 15.29 -25.64
N MET A 289 4.93 15.06 -26.27
CA MET A 289 4.83 14.15 -27.41
C MET A 289 5.45 14.71 -28.69
N ILE A 290 5.55 16.05 -28.82
CA ILE A 290 6.16 16.71 -29.97
C ILE A 290 7.69 16.56 -29.89
N GLU A 291 8.27 16.66 -28.70
CA GLU A 291 9.68 16.37 -28.46
C GLU A 291 9.99 14.88 -28.65
N ALA A 292 9.18 13.98 -28.10
CA ALA A 292 9.35 12.53 -28.28
C ALA A 292 9.31 12.10 -29.77
N VAL A 293 8.47 12.74 -30.59
CA VAL A 293 8.46 12.53 -32.06
C VAL A 293 9.74 13.04 -32.72
N LYS A 294 10.22 14.24 -32.37
CA LYS A 294 11.48 14.80 -32.91
C LYS A 294 12.70 13.95 -32.57
N ASN A 295 12.71 13.35 -31.37
CA ASN A 295 13.79 12.49 -30.90
C ASN A 295 13.70 11.04 -31.45
N GLY A 296 12.63 10.70 -32.18
CA GLY A 296 12.40 9.37 -32.74
C GLY A 296 11.94 8.31 -31.71
N GLU A 297 11.61 8.74 -30.50
CA GLU A 297 11.09 7.88 -29.41
C GLU A 297 9.61 7.52 -29.62
N PHE A 298 8.87 8.39 -30.32
CA PHE A 298 7.47 8.18 -30.67
C PHE A 298 7.23 8.37 -32.17
N ARG A 299 6.37 7.54 -32.76
CA ARG A 299 6.05 7.63 -34.19
C ARG A 299 5.08 8.77 -34.47
N GLU A 300 5.42 9.58 -35.48
CA GLU A 300 4.61 10.70 -35.96
C GLU A 300 3.20 10.26 -36.43
N ASP A 301 3.11 9.13 -37.13
CA ASP A 301 1.84 8.60 -37.65
C ASP A 301 0.85 8.20 -36.53
N LEU A 302 1.36 7.57 -35.47
CA LEU A 302 0.59 7.27 -34.27
C LEU A 302 0.24 8.53 -33.47
N TYR A 303 1.15 9.51 -33.38
CA TYR A 303 0.88 10.76 -32.68
C TYR A 303 -0.32 11.50 -33.27
N TYR A 304 -0.34 11.72 -34.59
CA TYR A 304 -1.49 12.35 -35.25
C TYR A 304 -2.79 11.53 -35.15
N ARG A 305 -2.70 10.20 -35.03
CA ARG A 305 -3.88 9.33 -34.87
C ARG A 305 -4.45 9.35 -33.44
N LEU A 306 -3.62 9.61 -32.43
CA LEU A 306 -4.04 9.76 -31.03
C LEU A 306 -4.46 11.21 -30.70
N ASN A 307 -3.71 12.19 -31.21
CA ASN A 307 -3.91 13.61 -30.90
C ASN A 307 -5.02 14.27 -31.75
N VAL A 308 -6.17 13.60 -31.86
CA VAL A 308 -7.35 14.14 -32.57
C VAL A 308 -8.10 15.15 -31.71
N PHE A 309 -8.09 14.96 -30.39
CA PHE A 309 -8.72 15.86 -29.41
C PHE A 309 -7.84 15.97 -28.15
N PRO A 310 -6.85 16.89 -28.12
CA PRO A 310 -6.01 17.12 -26.96
C PRO A 310 -6.77 17.75 -25.79
N ILE A 311 -6.47 17.30 -24.58
CA ILE A 311 -6.92 17.89 -23.32
C ILE A 311 -5.72 17.97 -22.36
N ASN A 312 -5.22 19.18 -22.11
CA ASN A 312 -4.17 19.42 -21.12
C ASN A 312 -4.78 19.66 -19.73
N ILE A 313 -4.38 18.88 -18.72
CA ILE A 313 -4.79 19.04 -17.33
C ILE A 313 -3.71 19.84 -16.57
N PRO A 314 -4.04 21.02 -16.03
CA PRO A 314 -3.06 21.87 -15.36
C PRO A 314 -2.52 21.22 -14.06
N PRO A 315 -1.25 21.49 -13.70
CA PRO A 315 -0.69 21.05 -12.43
C PRO A 315 -1.37 21.76 -11.25
N LEU A 316 -1.33 21.15 -10.07
CA LEU A 316 -2.07 21.60 -8.88
C LEU A 316 -1.71 23.05 -8.47
N ARG A 317 -0.44 23.44 -8.62
CA ARG A 317 0.05 24.82 -8.43
C ARG A 317 -0.59 25.88 -9.33
N ALA A 318 -1.25 25.49 -10.42
CA ALA A 318 -1.97 26.38 -11.33
C ALA A 318 -3.50 26.35 -11.11
N ARG A 319 -3.96 25.75 -10.00
CA ARG A 319 -5.37 25.58 -9.62
C ARG A 319 -5.51 25.47 -8.10
N LEU A 320 -4.96 26.46 -7.38
CA LEU A 320 -4.86 26.47 -5.92
C LEU A 320 -6.25 26.37 -5.24
N GLU A 321 -7.30 26.85 -5.91
CA GLU A 321 -8.69 26.77 -5.43
C GLU A 321 -9.19 25.32 -5.28
N ASP A 322 -8.57 24.36 -5.98
CA ASP A 322 -8.91 22.94 -5.85
C ASP A 322 -8.34 22.31 -4.58
N ILE A 323 -7.28 22.88 -3.98
CA ILE A 323 -6.57 22.30 -2.84
C ILE A 323 -7.52 22.12 -1.66
N ALA A 324 -8.27 23.15 -1.28
CA ALA A 324 -9.17 23.08 -0.11
C ALA A 324 -10.27 22.02 -0.24
N GLU A 325 -10.85 21.85 -1.43
CA GLU A 325 -11.92 20.88 -1.68
C GLU A 325 -11.37 19.45 -1.79
N LEU A 326 -10.21 19.27 -2.44
CA LEU A 326 -9.47 18.01 -2.47
C LEU A 326 -9.09 17.58 -1.04
N CYS A 327 -8.56 18.51 -0.25
CA CYS A 327 -8.21 18.29 1.14
C CYS A 327 -9.39 17.77 1.96
N ARG A 328 -10.52 18.48 1.91
CA ARG A 328 -11.75 18.08 2.61
C ARG A 328 -12.20 16.69 2.18
N HIS A 329 -12.25 16.41 0.88
CA HIS A 329 -12.66 15.11 0.37
C HIS A 329 -11.77 13.97 0.86
N PHE A 330 -10.45 14.14 0.78
CA PHE A 330 -9.51 13.12 1.24
C PHE A 330 -9.61 12.89 2.74
N ILE A 331 -9.73 13.94 3.55
CA ILE A 331 -9.94 13.80 5.00
C ILE A 331 -11.24 13.05 5.28
N THR A 332 -12.38 13.47 4.73
CA THR A 332 -13.67 12.79 4.94
C THR A 332 -13.58 11.30 4.57
N ARG A 333 -12.97 10.99 3.41
CA ARG A 333 -12.82 9.60 2.95
C ARG A 333 -11.93 8.78 3.90
N PHE A 334 -10.72 9.26 4.20
CA PHE A 334 -9.77 8.52 5.02
C PHE A 334 -10.17 8.45 6.49
N ALA A 335 -10.82 9.48 7.04
CA ALA A 335 -11.33 9.47 8.40
C ALA A 335 -12.42 8.38 8.57
N VAL A 336 -13.29 8.21 7.57
CA VAL A 336 -14.28 7.12 7.55
C VAL A 336 -13.61 5.75 7.36
N GLU A 337 -12.64 5.63 6.46
CA GLU A 337 -11.92 4.37 6.20
C GLU A 337 -11.09 3.90 7.42
N GLU A 338 -10.43 4.81 8.14
CA GLU A 338 -9.62 4.53 9.33
C GLU A 338 -10.42 4.61 10.66
N GLY A 339 -11.72 4.91 10.62
CA GLY A 339 -12.58 5.00 11.80
C GLY A 339 -12.24 6.15 12.77
N LYS A 340 -11.70 7.26 12.27
CA LYS A 340 -11.32 8.44 13.07
C LYS A 340 -12.31 9.59 12.93
N ASN A 341 -12.43 10.40 13.99
CA ASN A 341 -13.31 11.58 14.03
C ASN A 341 -12.58 12.88 13.64
N ILE A 342 -11.88 12.89 12.51
CA ILE A 342 -11.17 14.08 12.02
C ILE A 342 -12.15 14.96 11.22
N THR A 343 -12.37 16.19 11.69
CA THR A 343 -13.35 17.13 11.14
C THR A 343 -12.79 18.04 10.03
N GLY A 344 -11.47 18.15 9.89
CA GLY A 344 -10.84 19.00 8.87
C GLY A 344 -9.38 19.33 9.15
N LEU A 345 -8.94 20.48 8.61
CA LEU A 345 -7.63 21.09 8.87
C LEU A 345 -7.80 22.43 9.59
N SER A 346 -6.79 22.78 10.37
CA SER A 346 -6.60 24.15 10.85
C SER A 346 -6.40 25.11 9.67
N LEU A 347 -6.80 26.38 9.84
CA LEU A 347 -6.61 27.41 8.80
C LEU A 347 -5.14 27.56 8.40
N GLN A 348 -4.23 27.47 9.38
CA GLN A 348 -2.80 27.63 9.17
C GLN A 348 -2.20 26.44 8.38
N ALA A 349 -2.68 25.22 8.63
CA ALA A 349 -2.31 24.06 7.83
C ALA A 349 -2.79 24.19 6.38
N LEU A 350 -4.01 24.70 6.16
CA LEU A 350 -4.55 24.94 4.82
C LEU A 350 -3.78 26.05 4.07
N GLU A 351 -3.39 27.13 4.76
CA GLU A 351 -2.56 28.21 4.19
C GLU A 351 -1.18 27.69 3.76
N MET A 352 -0.48 26.96 4.64
CA MET A 352 0.79 26.28 4.31
C MET A 352 0.65 25.34 3.10
N MET A 353 -0.40 24.50 3.10
CA MET A 353 -0.68 23.58 1.99
C MET A 353 -1.01 24.30 0.68
N SER A 354 -1.54 25.53 0.73
CA SER A 354 -1.83 26.34 -0.45
C SER A 354 -0.59 27.06 -1.02
N GLN A 355 0.45 27.24 -0.20
CA GLN A 355 1.74 27.82 -0.62
C GLN A 355 2.69 26.77 -1.22
N TYR A 356 2.58 25.50 -0.82
CA TYR A 356 3.42 24.43 -1.33
C TYR A 356 3.16 24.13 -2.82
N THR A 357 4.22 23.84 -3.59
CA THR A 357 4.15 23.74 -5.06
C THR A 357 3.60 22.41 -5.60
N TRP A 358 3.43 21.40 -4.75
CA TRP A 358 2.92 20.06 -5.07
C TRP A 358 3.54 19.44 -6.35
N PRO A 359 4.85 19.15 -6.38
CA PRO A 359 5.50 18.55 -7.54
C PRO A 359 4.94 17.17 -7.95
N GLY A 360 4.40 16.40 -7.00
CA GLY A 360 3.65 15.15 -7.29
C GLY A 360 2.12 15.35 -7.41
N ASN A 361 1.67 16.60 -7.53
CA ASN A 361 0.30 17.02 -7.78
C ASN A 361 -0.71 16.37 -6.79
N VAL A 362 -1.92 16.04 -7.26
CA VAL A 362 -3.02 15.52 -6.43
C VAL A 362 -2.64 14.19 -5.77
N ARG A 363 -1.82 13.35 -6.41
CA ARG A 363 -1.32 12.10 -5.83
C ARG A 363 -0.39 12.34 -4.62
N GLN A 364 0.42 13.39 -4.64
CA GLN A 364 1.22 13.78 -3.46
C GLN A 364 0.34 14.34 -2.35
N LEU A 365 -0.66 15.16 -2.69
CA LEU A 365 -1.64 15.70 -1.75
C LEU A 365 -2.41 14.58 -1.03
N GLU A 366 -2.98 13.65 -1.80
CA GLU A 366 -3.71 12.47 -1.32
C GLU A 366 -2.85 11.64 -0.35
N ASN A 367 -1.63 11.28 -0.74
CA ASN A 367 -0.69 10.52 0.10
C ASN A 367 -0.25 11.29 1.36
N THR A 368 -0.16 12.62 1.28
CA THR A 368 0.21 13.50 2.41
C THR A 368 -0.90 13.51 3.46
N ILE A 369 -2.15 13.68 3.02
CA ILE A 369 -3.32 13.68 3.89
C ILE A 369 -3.56 12.29 4.48
N PHE A 370 -3.41 11.23 3.70
CA PHE A 370 -3.54 9.84 4.19
C PHE A 370 -2.62 9.58 5.39
N ARG A 371 -1.34 9.98 5.27
CA ARG A 371 -0.36 9.85 6.35
C ARG A 371 -0.74 10.71 7.57
N ALA A 372 -1.16 11.95 7.35
CA ALA A 372 -1.59 12.84 8.41
C ALA A 372 -2.82 12.26 9.16
N VAL A 373 -3.83 11.76 8.44
CA VAL A 373 -4.99 11.07 9.02
C VAL A 373 -4.58 9.85 9.84
N ILE A 374 -3.67 9.00 9.35
CA ILE A 374 -3.17 7.82 10.10
C ILE A 374 -2.45 8.23 11.38
N LEU A 375 -1.63 9.28 11.35
CA LEU A 375 -0.79 9.68 12.48
C LEU A 375 -1.50 10.59 13.49
N CYS A 376 -2.54 11.32 13.08
CA CYS A 376 -3.21 12.29 13.95
C CYS A 376 -3.95 11.61 15.11
N GLU A 377 -3.72 12.11 16.33
CA GLU A 377 -4.40 11.71 17.56
C GLU A 377 -5.57 12.66 17.92
N LYS A 378 -5.69 13.79 17.22
CA LYS A 378 -6.69 14.84 17.42
C LYS A 378 -7.85 14.71 16.44
N ASN A 379 -8.88 15.54 16.63
CA ASN A 379 -10.02 15.67 15.71
C ASN A 379 -9.77 16.68 14.57
N GLU A 380 -8.61 17.34 14.50
CA GLU A 380 -8.27 18.34 13.48
C GLU A 380 -6.79 18.21 13.11
N LEU A 381 -6.48 18.27 11.82
CA LEU A 381 -5.10 18.23 11.31
C LEU A 381 -4.47 19.63 11.36
N ASP A 382 -3.29 19.73 11.95
CA ASP A 382 -2.56 20.98 12.11
C ASP A 382 -1.17 20.91 11.45
N ILE A 383 -0.40 22.01 11.44
CA ILE A 383 0.92 22.08 10.80
C ILE A 383 1.84 20.92 11.23
N SER A 384 1.77 20.52 12.50
CA SER A 384 2.54 19.42 13.09
C SER A 384 2.28 18.05 12.44
N ASP A 385 1.13 17.85 11.82
CA ASP A 385 0.77 16.59 11.12
C ASP A 385 1.35 16.54 9.69
N PHE A 386 1.97 17.63 9.22
CA PHE A 386 2.59 17.76 7.90
C PHE A 386 4.07 18.19 7.95
N PRO A 387 4.94 17.56 8.77
CA PRO A 387 6.33 17.99 8.96
C PRO A 387 7.12 18.03 7.64
N GLN A 388 6.84 17.10 6.73
CA GLN A 388 7.45 17.06 5.39
C GLN A 388 7.04 18.22 4.47
N ILE A 389 5.91 18.89 4.72
CA ILE A 389 5.48 20.07 3.96
C ILE A 389 6.01 21.33 4.63
N ALA A 390 5.88 21.43 5.96
CA ALA A 390 6.39 22.55 6.75
C ALA A 390 7.89 22.82 6.47
N ALA A 391 8.71 21.76 6.39
CA ALA A 391 10.14 21.86 6.07
C ALA A 391 10.48 22.47 4.69
N HIS A 392 9.48 22.67 3.81
CA HIS A 392 9.64 23.23 2.45
C HIS A 392 8.85 24.53 2.23
N VAL A 393 8.22 25.10 3.26
CA VAL A 393 7.45 26.35 3.17
C VAL A 393 7.98 27.34 4.20
N ASP A 394 8.52 28.47 3.72
CA ASP A 394 9.12 29.48 4.58
C ASP A 394 8.13 30.00 5.63
N GLY A 395 8.57 30.03 6.89
CA GLY A 395 7.78 30.48 8.04
C GLY A 395 7.11 29.38 8.87
N TYR A 396 7.08 28.13 8.41
CA TYR A 396 6.45 27.02 9.13
C TYR A 396 7.48 26.06 9.75
N ILE A 397 7.73 26.17 11.05
CA ILE A 397 8.66 25.29 11.77
C ILE A 397 7.92 24.08 12.34
N SER A 398 8.25 22.89 11.85
CA SER A 398 7.85 21.63 12.47
C SER A 398 8.55 21.44 13.80
N HIS A 399 7.85 21.68 14.91
CA HIS A 399 8.28 21.22 16.24
C HIS A 399 8.11 19.70 16.34
N THR A 400 9.13 18.95 15.92
CA THR A 400 9.25 17.53 16.26
C THR A 400 9.30 17.42 17.78
N PRO A 401 8.38 16.70 18.46
CA PRO A 401 8.46 16.54 19.90
C PRO A 401 9.79 15.85 20.26
N ALA A 402 10.45 16.33 21.31
CA ALA A 402 11.70 15.73 21.78
C ALA A 402 11.47 14.25 22.09
N ALA A 403 12.42 13.40 21.70
CA ALA A 403 12.37 11.99 22.03
C ALA A 403 12.22 11.84 23.57
N PRO A 404 11.29 10.99 24.06
CA PRO A 404 11.09 10.84 25.48
C PRO A 404 12.41 10.42 26.14
N GLU A 405 12.79 11.09 27.23
CA GLU A 405 14.06 10.82 27.90
C GLU A 405 14.16 9.31 28.22
N PRO A 406 15.32 8.68 27.95
CA PRO A 406 15.50 7.28 28.27
C PRO A 406 15.30 7.09 29.78
N ARG A 407 14.27 6.33 30.16
CA ARG A 407 14.02 5.97 31.56
C ARG A 407 15.19 5.13 32.06
N LEU A 408 16.18 5.80 32.65
CA LEU A 408 17.19 5.20 33.51
C LEU A 408 16.48 4.69 34.76
N THR A 409 15.89 3.49 34.67
CA THR A 409 15.42 2.77 35.83
C THR A 409 16.62 2.37 36.66
N ALA A 410 16.90 3.15 37.72
CA ALA A 410 17.79 2.72 38.77
C ALA A 410 17.28 1.38 39.36
N ASP A 411 18.23 0.54 39.74
CA ASP A 411 18.08 -0.71 40.48
C ASP A 411 17.26 -1.84 39.83
N LYS A 412 18.00 -2.78 39.23
CA LYS A 412 18.16 -4.14 39.80
C LYS A 412 19.26 -4.94 39.08
N TYR A 413 20.50 -4.75 39.52
CA TYR A 413 21.54 -5.75 39.25
C TYR A 413 21.24 -7.01 40.08
N HIS A 414 20.85 -8.10 39.43
CA HIS A 414 20.84 -9.42 40.06
C HIS A 414 22.29 -9.84 40.37
N GLN A 415 22.65 -9.84 41.65
CA GLN A 415 23.85 -10.55 42.11
C GLN A 415 23.57 -12.05 42.08
N GLY A 416 24.08 -12.73 41.05
CA GLY A 416 24.19 -14.19 41.05
C GLY A 416 25.20 -14.69 42.09
N PRO A 417 25.15 -15.98 42.48
CA PRO A 417 26.02 -16.52 43.52
C PRO A 417 27.49 -16.48 43.11
N ALA A 418 28.36 -16.08 44.04
CA ALA A 418 29.79 -15.91 43.80
C ALA A 418 30.50 -17.24 43.55
N MET A 419 31.31 -17.30 42.49
CA MET A 419 32.27 -18.37 42.25
C MET A 419 33.70 -17.86 42.52
N ILE A 420 34.27 -18.42 43.60
CA ILE A 420 35.68 -18.47 44.03
C ILE A 420 36.69 -17.74 43.12
N GLY A 421 37.28 -16.64 43.61
CA GLY A 421 38.43 -16.01 42.93
C GLY A 421 38.67 -14.52 43.19
N SER A 422 38.56 -14.02 44.42
CA SER A 422 38.96 -12.64 44.75
C SER A 422 39.42 -12.53 46.22
N PRO A 423 40.55 -11.86 46.52
CA PRO A 423 41.01 -11.65 47.88
C PRO A 423 40.12 -10.63 48.61
N ASN A 424 39.67 -10.98 49.81
CA ASN A 424 38.72 -10.18 50.61
C ASN A 424 39.41 -8.96 51.26
N PRO A 425 38.99 -7.71 50.97
CA PRO A 425 39.63 -6.51 51.50
C PRO A 425 39.07 -6.13 52.89
N ASN A 426 39.22 -7.01 53.88
CA ASN A 426 39.02 -6.66 55.30
C ASN A 426 39.69 -7.66 56.24
N ASN A 427 41.01 -7.52 56.42
CA ASN A 427 41.67 -7.96 57.64
C ASN A 427 42.68 -6.91 58.08
N ARG A 428 42.45 -6.26 59.23
CA ARG A 428 43.37 -5.30 59.82
C ARG A 428 44.39 -6.05 60.67
N HIS A 429 45.69 -5.79 60.49
CA HIS A 429 46.64 -5.52 61.60
C HIS A 429 48.01 -5.05 61.09
N ASN A 430 48.55 -4.03 61.77
CA ASN A 430 49.96 -3.60 61.96
C ASN A 430 51.05 -3.93 60.92
N GLY A 431 51.77 -2.88 60.47
CA GLY A 431 53.08 -3.01 59.82
C GLY A 431 53.68 -1.66 59.39
N TYR A 432 54.69 -1.20 60.12
CA TYR A 432 55.44 0.05 59.90
C TYR A 432 56.18 0.16 58.55
N SER A 433 56.52 1.41 58.16
CA SER A 433 57.62 1.85 57.25
C SER A 433 57.57 1.41 55.77
N GLY A 434 58.00 2.22 54.79
CA GLY A 434 58.47 3.61 54.82
C GLY A 434 59.11 4.04 53.47
N GLY A 435 59.06 5.34 53.13
CA GLY A 435 59.70 5.95 51.95
C GLY A 435 59.04 5.63 50.58
N HIS A 436 59.25 6.37 49.51
CA HIS A 436 59.72 7.74 49.28
C HIS A 436 59.57 8.02 47.76
N THR A 437 58.77 9.03 47.40
CA THR A 437 58.95 9.97 46.26
C THR A 437 59.42 9.53 44.85
N HIS A 438 58.66 10.07 43.87
CA HIS A 438 59.06 10.62 42.56
C HIS A 438 59.00 9.78 41.26
N ILE A 439 58.19 10.31 40.34
CA ILE A 439 58.26 10.26 38.86
C ILE A 439 58.98 11.56 38.48
N PRO A 440 60.04 11.59 37.64
CA PRO A 440 59.89 11.61 36.17
C PRO A 440 61.09 10.93 35.42
N ASP A 441 61.36 11.02 34.11
CA ASP A 441 60.73 11.72 32.96
C ASP A 441 61.11 11.04 31.60
N LEU A 442 60.61 11.60 30.49
CA LEU A 442 61.19 11.66 29.13
C LEU A 442 61.43 10.38 28.31
N MET A 443 60.89 10.40 27.09
CA MET A 443 61.22 9.49 25.99
C MET A 443 62.00 10.23 24.89
N GLN A 444 62.90 9.51 24.20
CA GLN A 444 63.52 9.74 22.87
C GLN A 444 65.07 9.78 22.88
N PRO A 445 65.73 9.51 21.73
CA PRO A 445 65.40 8.55 20.66
C PRO A 445 66.63 7.70 20.29
N LEU A 446 66.54 6.81 19.28
CA LEU A 446 67.57 6.65 18.23
C LEU A 446 67.14 5.73 17.09
N VAL A 447 67.71 5.96 15.91
CA VAL A 447 67.41 5.30 14.62
C VAL A 447 68.67 4.58 14.11
N GLY A 448 68.50 3.43 13.44
CA GLY A 448 69.52 2.79 12.63
C GLY A 448 69.18 1.33 12.28
N GLN A 449 69.64 0.74 11.17
CA GLN A 449 70.40 1.29 10.04
C GLN A 449 70.50 0.23 8.90
N TYR A 450 70.82 0.68 7.67
CA TYR A 450 71.32 -0.09 6.50
C TYR A 450 70.37 -0.88 5.55
N ASP A 451 70.35 -0.41 4.29
CA ASP A 451 70.06 -1.16 3.06
C ASP A 451 71.37 -1.69 2.42
N GLY A 452 71.28 -2.72 1.55
CA GLY A 452 72.46 -3.30 0.88
C GLY A 452 72.21 -4.33 -0.24
N ALA A 453 71.63 -3.87 -1.35
CA ALA A 453 71.55 -4.45 -2.71
C ALA A 453 72.16 -5.83 -3.07
N GLY A 454 71.43 -6.61 -3.89
CA GLY A 454 71.95 -7.74 -4.69
C GLY A 454 70.94 -8.30 -5.70
N GLN A 455 71.18 -8.13 -7.01
CA GLN A 455 70.34 -8.63 -8.11
C GLN A 455 70.66 -10.10 -8.44
N TYR A 456 69.68 -10.91 -8.89
CA TYR A 456 69.87 -11.95 -9.94
C TYR A 456 68.53 -12.39 -10.58
N ASN A 457 68.56 -12.70 -11.88
CA ASN A 457 67.44 -13.23 -12.67
C ASN A 457 67.25 -14.75 -12.48
N GLY A 458 66.02 -15.25 -12.67
CA GLY A 458 65.73 -16.70 -12.73
C GLY A 458 64.35 -17.02 -13.28
N GLN A 459 64.26 -17.95 -14.25
CA GLN A 459 63.05 -18.29 -15.01
C GLN A 459 62.28 -19.51 -14.46
N GLN A 460 60.94 -19.38 -14.43
CA GLN A 460 59.96 -20.36 -14.95
C GLN A 460 59.61 -21.64 -14.13
N TYR A 461 58.40 -22.17 -14.45
CA TYR A 461 57.78 -23.48 -14.13
C TYR A 461 56.94 -23.65 -12.86
N GLY A 462 55.84 -24.41 -13.01
CA GLY A 462 55.21 -25.20 -11.94
C GLY A 462 53.77 -24.82 -11.58
N ALA A 463 52.78 -25.50 -12.17
CA ALA A 463 51.39 -25.43 -11.73
C ALA A 463 51.03 -26.56 -10.76
N ALA A 464 49.97 -26.34 -9.97
CA ALA A 464 49.23 -27.29 -9.13
C ALA A 464 50.00 -27.93 -7.94
N ASN A 465 49.50 -27.68 -6.74
CA ASN A 465 49.77 -28.51 -5.56
C ASN A 465 48.52 -28.59 -4.67
N SER A 466 48.38 -29.69 -3.90
CA SER A 466 47.10 -30.10 -3.31
C SER A 466 47.17 -30.37 -1.80
N MET A 467 46.21 -29.80 -1.06
CA MET A 467 45.78 -30.15 0.33
C MET A 467 46.83 -30.06 1.46
N PRO A 468 46.43 -30.15 2.76
CA PRO A 468 45.13 -29.87 3.39
C PRO A 468 45.20 -28.75 4.46
N GLN A 469 44.06 -28.28 4.98
CA GLN A 469 44.00 -27.51 6.24
C GLN A 469 43.26 -28.28 7.36
N PRO A 470 43.53 -27.98 8.66
CA PRO A 470 43.01 -28.76 9.79
C PRO A 470 41.55 -28.39 10.14
N PRO A 471 40.84 -29.23 10.93
CA PRO A 471 39.45 -29.00 11.25
C PRO A 471 39.27 -27.85 12.25
N HIS A 472 38.47 -26.85 11.88
CA HIS A 472 38.00 -25.85 12.83
C HIS A 472 37.04 -26.48 13.84
N ARG A 473 37.40 -26.41 15.12
CA ARG A 473 36.48 -26.75 16.23
C ARG A 473 35.27 -25.82 16.18
N HIS A 474 34.07 -26.38 16.17
CA HIS A 474 32.85 -25.63 16.48
C HIS A 474 32.90 -25.10 17.91
N THR A 475 33.09 -23.80 18.08
CA THR A 475 32.65 -23.08 19.28
C THR A 475 31.15 -22.84 19.16
N ALA A 476 30.36 -23.57 19.96
CA ALA A 476 28.92 -23.35 20.05
C ALA A 476 28.66 -21.97 20.68
N ALA A 477 28.29 -20.99 19.85
CA ALA A 477 27.90 -19.67 20.33
C ALA A 477 26.55 -19.75 21.06
N MET A 478 26.51 -19.29 22.31
CA MET A 478 25.27 -19.17 23.08
C MET A 478 24.26 -18.29 22.35
N GLN A 479 23.04 -18.79 22.17
CA GLN A 479 21.92 -18.00 21.65
C GLN A 479 21.54 -16.91 22.65
N PRO A 480 21.44 -15.63 22.23
CA PRO A 480 20.86 -14.59 23.07
C PRO A 480 19.34 -14.78 23.19
N PRO A 481 18.70 -14.32 24.30
CA PRO A 481 17.27 -14.47 24.52
C PRO A 481 16.44 -13.69 23.48
N ALA A 482 15.28 -14.25 23.12
CA ALA A 482 14.47 -13.92 21.94
C ALA A 482 13.71 -12.57 21.98
N THR A 483 14.24 -11.55 22.67
CA THR A 483 13.60 -10.23 22.87
C THR A 483 14.51 -9.02 22.62
N ALA A 484 15.75 -9.21 22.19
CA ALA A 484 16.58 -8.11 21.68
C ALA A 484 16.35 -7.89 20.17
N GLY A 485 16.20 -6.63 19.75
CA GLY A 485 16.17 -6.27 18.32
C GLY A 485 17.51 -6.54 17.63
N ILE A 486 17.50 -6.65 16.31
CA ILE A 486 18.73 -6.93 15.53
C ILE A 486 19.67 -5.72 15.66
N PRO A 487 20.89 -5.90 16.19
CA PRO A 487 21.81 -4.78 16.39
C PRO A 487 22.38 -4.33 15.04
N PHE A 488 22.33 -3.02 14.79
CA PHE A 488 22.91 -2.37 13.62
C PHE A 488 24.42 -2.10 13.76
N LEU A 489 24.92 -2.09 15.01
CA LEU A 489 26.33 -1.92 15.34
C LEU A 489 26.94 -3.27 15.74
N SER A 490 28.23 -3.43 15.44
CA SER A 490 29.07 -4.51 15.95
C SER A 490 29.41 -4.31 17.43
N GLN A 491 30.01 -5.31 18.07
CA GLN A 491 30.49 -5.20 19.46
C GLN A 491 31.58 -4.12 19.63
N ASN A 492 32.21 -3.69 18.53
CA ASN A 492 33.23 -2.64 18.50
C ASN A 492 32.66 -1.24 18.24
N GLY A 493 31.32 -1.10 18.11
CA GLY A 493 30.65 0.17 17.84
C GLY A 493 30.57 0.57 16.35
N GLU A 494 31.22 -0.18 15.44
CA GLU A 494 31.16 0.08 13.99
C GLU A 494 29.86 -0.46 13.37
N MET A 495 29.37 0.21 12.32
CA MET A 495 28.16 -0.21 11.58
C MET A 495 28.38 -1.56 10.88
N ARG A 496 27.44 -2.50 11.07
CA ARG A 496 27.50 -3.82 10.41
C ARG A 496 27.22 -3.72 8.92
N ARG A 497 27.70 -4.71 8.15
CA ARG A 497 27.39 -4.78 6.72
C ARG A 497 25.89 -5.06 6.53
N LEU A 498 25.33 -4.49 5.47
CA LEU A 498 23.90 -4.61 5.17
C LEU A 498 23.48 -6.08 4.94
N GLU A 499 24.37 -6.89 4.35
CA GLU A 499 24.18 -8.33 4.12
C GLU A 499 24.03 -9.11 5.44
N ASP A 500 24.83 -8.79 6.47
CA ASP A 500 24.77 -9.45 7.78
C ASP A 500 23.47 -9.09 8.52
N ILE A 501 23.05 -7.83 8.43
CA ILE A 501 21.79 -7.35 9.03
C ILE A 501 20.59 -7.96 8.31
N GLU A 502 20.64 -8.09 6.98
CA GLU A 502 19.60 -8.73 6.18
C GLU A 502 19.49 -10.23 6.49
N ALA A 503 20.62 -10.94 6.62
CA ALA A 503 20.65 -12.34 7.02
C ALA A 503 20.00 -12.56 8.40
N ASP A 504 20.30 -11.69 9.38
CA ASP A 504 19.66 -11.75 10.70
C ASP A 504 18.15 -11.45 10.64
N MET A 505 17.72 -10.48 9.83
CA MET A 505 16.29 -10.20 9.64
C MET A 505 15.54 -11.38 9.03
N ILE A 506 16.13 -12.05 8.04
CA ILE A 506 15.55 -13.23 7.41
C ILE A 506 15.52 -14.39 8.42
N ARG A 507 16.62 -14.67 9.15
CA ARG A 507 16.65 -15.71 10.20
C ARG A 507 15.61 -15.46 11.30
N LEU A 508 15.50 -14.24 11.80
CA LEU A 508 14.54 -13.87 12.85
C LEU A 508 13.09 -14.02 12.37
N ALA A 509 12.80 -13.59 11.14
CA ALA A 509 11.48 -13.77 10.55
C ALA A 509 11.15 -15.26 10.33
N MET A 510 12.08 -16.05 9.77
CA MET A 510 11.89 -17.49 9.58
C MET A 510 11.63 -18.22 10.91
N SER A 511 12.36 -17.88 11.97
CA SER A 511 12.15 -18.42 13.32
C SER A 511 10.77 -18.03 13.87
N ARG A 512 10.43 -16.73 13.82
CA ARG A 512 9.16 -16.21 14.38
C ARG A 512 7.91 -16.74 13.67
N TYR A 513 7.99 -17.01 12.36
CA TYR A 513 6.90 -17.54 11.54
C TYR A 513 7.07 -19.03 11.20
N ARG A 514 7.82 -19.79 12.01
CA ARG A 514 7.97 -21.27 11.92
C ARG A 514 8.27 -21.81 10.51
N GLY A 515 9.09 -21.10 9.74
CA GLY A 515 9.45 -21.51 8.37
C GLY A 515 8.35 -21.33 7.31
N HIS A 516 7.22 -20.67 7.60
CA HIS A 516 6.19 -20.39 6.59
C HIS A 516 6.66 -19.29 5.60
N MET A 517 7.43 -19.67 4.57
CA MET A 517 8.06 -18.76 3.60
C MET A 517 7.11 -17.73 2.96
N SER A 518 5.84 -18.08 2.72
CA SER A 518 4.86 -17.13 2.17
C SER A 518 4.44 -16.03 3.15
N GLU A 519 4.51 -16.29 4.45
CA GLU A 519 4.25 -15.29 5.49
C GLU A 519 5.50 -14.47 5.82
N VAL A 520 6.67 -15.12 5.88
CA VAL A 520 7.98 -14.46 6.00
C VAL A 520 8.18 -13.42 4.89
N ALA A 521 7.95 -13.80 3.62
CA ALA A 521 8.08 -12.89 2.48
C ALA A 521 7.14 -11.68 2.59
N ARG A 522 5.87 -11.92 2.97
CA ARG A 522 4.86 -10.87 3.17
C ARG A 522 5.25 -9.91 4.28
N LYS A 523 5.80 -10.41 5.40
CA LYS A 523 6.19 -9.59 6.57
C LYS A 523 7.51 -8.84 6.37
N LEU A 524 8.39 -9.32 5.49
CA LEU A 524 9.60 -8.61 5.06
C LEU A 524 9.37 -7.68 3.85
N GLY A 525 8.15 -7.62 3.29
CA GLY A 525 7.83 -6.77 2.15
C GLY A 525 8.48 -7.17 0.82
N ILE A 526 9.00 -8.40 0.71
CA ILE A 526 9.70 -8.89 -0.48
C ILE A 526 8.92 -10.01 -1.21
N GLY A 527 9.15 -10.13 -2.51
CA GLY A 527 8.57 -11.21 -3.30
C GLY A 527 9.05 -12.59 -2.83
N ARG A 528 8.19 -13.61 -2.90
CA ARG A 528 8.52 -14.98 -2.46
C ARG A 528 9.75 -15.55 -3.18
N SER A 529 9.85 -15.33 -4.50
CA SER A 529 11.03 -15.70 -5.30
C SER A 529 12.30 -14.98 -4.83
N THR A 530 12.20 -13.69 -4.48
CA THR A 530 13.30 -12.91 -3.90
C THR A 530 13.74 -13.45 -2.54
N LEU A 531 12.78 -13.84 -1.68
CA LEU A 531 13.09 -14.49 -0.40
C LEU A 531 13.81 -15.83 -0.61
N TYR A 532 13.29 -16.71 -1.47
CA TYR A 532 13.93 -18.00 -1.76
C TYR A 532 15.36 -17.84 -2.31
N ARG A 533 15.57 -16.86 -3.22
CA ARG A 533 16.90 -16.54 -3.72
C ARG A 533 17.82 -16.07 -2.58
N LYS A 534 17.41 -15.09 -1.78
CA LYS A 534 18.20 -14.59 -0.64
C LYS A 534 18.47 -15.66 0.43
N VAL A 535 17.53 -16.55 0.70
CA VAL A 535 17.71 -17.69 1.63
C VAL A 535 18.79 -18.65 1.11
N ASN A 536 18.88 -18.86 -0.20
CA ASN A 536 19.93 -19.67 -0.82
C ASN A 536 21.28 -18.92 -0.84
N ASP A 537 21.30 -17.68 -1.32
CA ASP A 537 22.51 -16.85 -1.44
C ASP A 537 23.20 -16.62 -0.07
N LEU A 538 22.42 -16.48 1.00
CA LEU A 538 22.89 -16.27 2.38
C LEU A 538 23.07 -17.57 3.18
N GLY A 539 22.91 -18.75 2.55
CA GLY A 539 23.11 -20.05 3.20
C GLY A 539 22.17 -20.35 4.38
N LEU A 540 20.91 -19.91 4.30
CA LEU A 540 19.93 -19.94 5.40
C LEU A 540 18.98 -21.15 5.36
N GLN A 541 19.28 -22.17 4.56
CA GLN A 541 18.45 -23.37 4.46
C GLN A 541 18.43 -24.13 5.80
N GLN A 542 17.24 -24.46 6.29
CA GLN A 542 17.06 -25.37 7.43
C GLN A 542 17.11 -26.81 6.91
N ASN A 543 18.04 -27.61 7.41
CA ASN A 543 17.97 -29.06 7.27
C ASN A 543 16.68 -29.55 7.94
N GLN A 544 15.89 -30.33 7.22
CA GLN A 544 14.72 -31.02 7.78
C GLN A 544 15.18 -32.36 8.36
N GLU A 545 15.14 -32.46 9.68
CA GLU A 545 15.01 -33.72 10.44
C GLU A 545 13.64 -33.72 11.12
#